data_AF-A0A0M6YDK6-F1
#
_entry.id   AF-A0A0M6YDK6-F1
#
_cell.length_a   1.000
_cell.length_b   1.000
_cell.length_c   1.000
_cell.angle_alpha   90.00
_cell.angle_beta   90.00
_cell.angle_gamma   90.00
#
_symmetry.space_group_name_H-M   'P 1'
#
loop_
_entity.id
_entity.type
_entity.pdbx_description
1 polymer ?
#
loop_
_entity_poly.entity_id
_entity_poly.type
_entity_poly.pdbx_seq_one_letter_code
_entity_poly.pdbx_strand_id
1 'polypeptide(L)'
;MLDAWIMTPWIAAVFAVFAWWFATGAILIVVRRSDAGDRMAHGRSVVLAVPLLALGIAGLIVTSGDLTPLNIYLSFGSVLLIWGWIELAFLAGVITGPERGDCPPGLTGWPRFVRAWTAMSHHEIALLLGLLAVVVASHPAENPFGLWAYVILFFARISAKLNLFFGAPRINTEFMPRPLAHLKSYFRQGPITLAFPIGVTLLSAATICFGERLVSASDPATAVGFALLATLAGLATLEHWLMVVPLPDAKLWRWMLPVPKTHQEGTDP
;
A
#
# COMPACT_ATOMS: atom_id res chain seq x y z
N MET A 1 0.38 29.60 15.96
CA MET A 1 0.80 28.30 16.54
C MET A 1 0.65 27.16 15.53
N LEU A 2 -0.53 26.95 14.95
CA LEU A 2 -0.75 25.95 13.90
C LEU A 2 0.24 26.06 12.73
N ASP A 3 0.55 27.28 12.27
CA ASP A 3 1.49 27.51 11.15
C ASP A 3 2.91 26.99 11.44
N ALA A 4 3.39 27.17 12.67
CA ALA A 4 4.70 26.67 13.07
C ALA A 4 4.75 25.14 13.11
N TRP A 5 3.64 24.50 13.48
CA TRP A 5 3.56 23.04 13.57
C TRP A 5 3.53 22.40 12.18
N ILE A 6 2.71 22.93 11.26
CA ILE A 6 2.62 22.39 9.89
C ILE A 6 3.90 22.62 9.09
N MET A 7 4.72 23.62 9.44
CA MET A 7 6.02 23.88 8.79
C MET A 7 7.16 23.02 9.33
N THR A 8 6.92 22.17 10.34
CA THR A 8 7.98 21.43 11.02
C THR A 8 8.18 20.03 10.40
N PRO A 9 9.36 19.71 9.83
CA PRO A 9 9.56 18.45 9.10
C PRO A 9 9.40 17.17 9.92
N TRP A 10 9.79 17.16 11.20
CA TRP A 10 9.63 15.94 12.03
C TRP A 10 8.15 15.65 12.33
N ILE A 11 7.30 16.68 12.41
CA ILE A 11 5.84 16.52 12.53
C ILE A 11 5.30 15.87 11.26
N ALA A 12 5.81 16.28 10.10
CA ALA A 12 5.46 15.67 8.83
C ALA A 12 5.82 14.18 8.79
N ALA A 13 7.02 13.82 9.25
CA ALA A 13 7.43 12.42 9.35
C ALA A 13 6.51 11.60 10.28
N VAL A 14 6.19 12.13 11.47
CA VAL A 14 5.26 11.47 12.41
C VAL A 14 3.87 11.31 11.78
N PHE A 15 3.38 12.34 11.08
CA PHE A 15 2.12 12.28 10.34
C PHE A 15 2.15 11.21 9.25
N ALA A 16 3.22 11.10 8.46
CA ALA A 16 3.35 10.07 7.43
C ALA A 16 3.34 8.66 8.03
N VAL A 17 4.08 8.43 9.12
CA VAL A 17 4.05 7.14 9.85
C VAL A 17 2.65 6.82 10.35
N PHE A 18 2.00 7.79 10.99
CA PHE A 18 0.63 7.62 11.48
C PHE A 18 -0.35 7.33 10.34
N ALA A 19 -0.32 8.13 9.27
CA ALA A 19 -1.23 7.99 8.14
C ALA A 19 -1.06 6.64 7.44
N TRP A 20 0.18 6.19 7.25
CA TRP A 20 0.48 4.85 6.72
C TRP A 20 -0.12 3.73 7.59
N TRP A 21 0.15 3.77 8.89
CA TRP A 21 -0.33 2.73 9.82
C TRP A 21 -1.86 2.75 9.94
N PHE A 22 -2.43 3.95 10.07
CA PHE A 22 -3.86 4.17 10.20
C PHE A 22 -4.61 3.71 8.94
N ALA A 23 -4.15 4.11 7.74
CA ALA A 23 -4.78 3.73 6.49
C ALA A 23 -4.75 2.21 6.29
N THR A 24 -3.58 1.58 6.51
CA THR A 24 -3.43 0.12 6.42
C THR A 24 -4.35 -0.58 7.41
N GLY A 25 -4.36 -0.15 8.67
CA GLY A 25 -5.21 -0.72 9.71
C GLY A 25 -6.70 -0.55 9.41
N ALA A 26 -7.13 0.63 8.94
CA ALA A 26 -8.52 0.92 8.60
C ALA A 26 -9.03 0.01 7.47
N ILE A 27 -8.25 -0.15 6.40
CA ILE A 27 -8.59 -1.05 5.29
C ILE A 27 -8.74 -2.49 5.78
N LEU A 28 -7.79 -2.98 6.58
CA LEU A 28 -7.85 -4.34 7.14
C LEU A 28 -9.06 -4.55 8.04
N ILE A 29 -9.43 -3.58 8.88
CA ILE A 29 -10.64 -3.65 9.72
C ILE A 29 -11.90 -3.75 8.86
N VAL A 30 -12.03 -2.93 7.82
CA VAL A 30 -13.19 -2.92 6.92
C VAL A 30 -13.31 -4.24 6.17
N VAL A 31 -12.20 -4.74 5.62
CA VAL A 31 -12.17 -6.00 4.88
C VAL A 31 -12.51 -7.18 5.79
N ARG A 32 -11.98 -7.22 7.01
CA ARG A 32 -12.26 -8.31 7.97
C ARG A 32 -13.70 -8.29 8.48
N ARG A 33 -14.27 -7.10 8.70
CA ARG A 33 -15.71 -6.96 8.97
C ARG A 33 -16.53 -7.49 7.80
N SER A 34 -16.06 -7.29 6.57
CA SER A 34 -16.70 -7.81 5.37
C SER A 34 -16.58 -9.35 5.27
N ASP A 35 -15.43 -9.94 5.65
CA ASP A 35 -15.23 -11.40 5.69
C ASP A 35 -16.21 -12.10 6.65
N ALA A 36 -16.61 -11.43 7.73
CA ALA A 36 -17.58 -11.93 8.72
C ALA A 36 -19.05 -11.67 8.31
N GLY A 37 -19.28 -10.90 7.24
CA GLY A 37 -20.61 -10.48 6.79
C GLY A 37 -21.25 -11.40 5.75
N ASP A 38 -22.31 -10.89 5.12
CA ASP A 38 -23.00 -11.54 4.00
C ASP A 38 -22.16 -11.57 2.71
N ARG A 39 -22.62 -12.30 1.69
CA ARG A 39 -21.93 -12.42 0.39
C ARG A 39 -21.72 -11.09 -0.33
N MET A 40 -22.49 -10.04 0.00
CA MET A 40 -22.40 -8.72 -0.61
C MET A 40 -21.56 -7.73 0.21
N ALA A 41 -21.13 -8.11 1.41
CA ALA A 41 -20.47 -7.21 2.36
C ALA A 41 -19.20 -6.58 1.78
N HIS A 42 -18.41 -7.35 1.02
CA HIS A 42 -17.22 -6.86 0.31
C HIS A 42 -17.56 -5.84 -0.77
N GLY A 43 -18.57 -6.09 -1.60
CA GLY A 43 -19.00 -5.13 -2.62
C GLY A 43 -19.53 -3.84 -2.00
N ARG A 44 -20.33 -3.96 -0.93
CA ARG A 44 -20.89 -2.83 -0.20
C ARG A 44 -19.80 -1.96 0.43
N SER A 45 -18.75 -2.54 1.01
CA SER A 45 -17.67 -1.75 1.61
C SER A 45 -16.91 -0.91 0.58
N VAL A 46 -16.70 -1.44 -0.63
CA VAL A 46 -16.09 -0.70 -1.74
C VAL A 46 -16.97 0.45 -2.22
N VAL A 47 -18.28 0.19 -2.41
CA VAL A 47 -19.25 1.22 -2.83
C VAL A 47 -19.37 2.33 -1.79
N LEU A 48 -19.47 1.97 -0.51
CA LEU A 48 -19.53 2.94 0.59
C LEU A 48 -18.25 3.77 0.74
N ALA A 49 -17.12 3.28 0.24
CA ALA A 49 -15.85 4.00 0.25
C ALA A 49 -15.65 4.92 -0.97
N VAL A 50 -16.52 4.87 -1.99
CA VAL A 50 -16.43 5.75 -3.18
C VAL A 50 -16.40 7.25 -2.83
N PRO A 51 -17.16 7.76 -1.84
CA PRO A 51 -17.02 9.16 -1.41
C PRO A 51 -15.61 9.53 -0.95
N LEU A 52 -14.84 8.59 -0.38
CA LEU A 52 -13.45 8.82 0.01
C LEU A 52 -12.54 8.96 -1.23
N LEU A 53 -12.77 8.15 -2.26
CA LEU A 53 -12.08 8.30 -3.55
C LEU A 53 -12.38 9.67 -4.17
N ALA A 54 -13.65 10.06 -4.22
CA ALA A 54 -14.06 11.35 -4.76
C ALA A 54 -13.46 12.52 -3.96
N LEU A 55 -13.44 12.42 -2.63
CA LEU A 55 -12.78 13.39 -1.75
C LEU A 55 -11.27 13.47 -2.02
N GLY A 56 -10.60 12.32 -2.21
CA GLY A 56 -9.19 12.28 -2.57
C GLY A 56 -8.90 12.95 -3.92
N ILE A 57 -9.71 12.70 -4.94
CA ILE A 57 -9.55 13.35 -6.26
C ILE A 57 -9.79 14.86 -6.13
N ALA A 58 -10.86 15.28 -5.46
CA ALA A 58 -11.17 16.70 -5.27
C ALA A 58 -10.08 17.42 -4.47
N GLY A 59 -9.60 16.81 -3.38
CA GLY A 59 -8.52 17.33 -2.56
C GLY A 59 -7.23 17.49 -3.35
N LEU A 60 -6.88 16.51 -4.20
CA LEU A 60 -5.69 16.59 -5.05
C LEU A 60 -5.80 17.73 -6.08
N ILE A 61 -6.96 17.91 -6.72
CA ILE A 61 -7.19 18.99 -7.69
C ILE A 61 -7.11 20.37 -7.03
N VAL A 62 -7.72 20.52 -5.83
CA VAL A 62 -7.71 21.81 -5.11
C VAL A 62 -6.31 22.17 -4.62
N THR A 63 -5.47 21.18 -4.31
CA THR A 63 -4.16 21.38 -3.69
C THR A 63 -2.99 21.38 -4.67
N SER A 64 -3.23 21.10 -5.95
CA SER A 64 -2.18 21.04 -6.98
C SER A 64 -1.66 22.41 -7.41
N GLY A 65 -2.50 23.45 -7.28
CA GLY A 65 -2.24 24.78 -7.82
C GLY A 65 -1.37 25.70 -6.98
N ASP A 66 -1.15 25.43 -5.68
CA ASP A 66 -0.33 26.29 -4.81
C ASP A 66 0.59 25.46 -3.91
N LEU A 67 1.85 25.87 -3.82
CA LEU A 67 2.85 25.24 -2.97
C LEU A 67 2.84 25.81 -1.54
N THR A 68 1.93 25.32 -0.70
CA THR A 68 1.87 25.67 0.73
C THR A 68 2.01 24.42 1.61
N PRO A 69 2.49 24.53 2.87
CA PRO A 69 2.61 23.38 3.77
C PRO A 69 1.28 22.63 3.95
N LEU A 70 0.18 23.36 4.07
CA LEU A 70 -1.16 22.78 4.18
C LEU A 70 -1.53 21.98 2.93
N ASN A 71 -1.33 22.54 1.75
CA ASN A 71 -1.64 21.86 0.49
C ASN A 71 -0.77 20.61 0.29
N ILE A 72 0.46 20.59 0.81
CA ILE A 72 1.34 19.42 0.77
C ILE A 72 0.77 18.27 1.64
N TYR A 73 0.31 18.56 2.86
CA TYR A 73 -0.35 17.55 3.69
C TYR A 73 -1.64 17.05 3.06
N LEU A 74 -2.45 17.97 2.54
CA LEU A 74 -3.73 17.64 1.93
C LEU A 74 -3.55 16.84 0.63
N SER A 75 -2.56 17.16 -0.21
CA SER A 75 -2.27 16.40 -1.42
C SER A 75 -1.75 15.00 -1.10
N PHE A 76 -0.88 14.86 -0.09
CA PHE A 76 -0.43 13.57 0.42
C PHE A 76 -1.60 12.72 0.96
N GLY A 77 -2.44 13.29 1.82
CA GLY A 77 -3.62 12.61 2.36
C GLY A 77 -4.63 12.23 1.27
N SER A 78 -4.85 13.12 0.30
CA SER A 78 -5.70 12.88 -0.87
C SER A 78 -5.23 11.67 -1.68
N VAL A 79 -3.94 11.56 -1.91
CA VAL A 79 -3.32 10.42 -2.58
C VAL A 79 -3.47 9.13 -1.79
N LEU A 80 -3.36 9.17 -0.46
CA LEU A 80 -3.63 8.01 0.38
C LEU A 80 -5.10 7.56 0.32
N LEU A 81 -6.05 8.48 0.15
CA LEU A 81 -7.47 8.14 -0.04
C LEU A 81 -7.70 7.47 -1.40
N ILE A 82 -7.13 8.02 -2.47
CA ILE A 82 -7.22 7.43 -3.82
C ILE A 82 -6.61 6.02 -3.81
N TRP A 83 -5.37 5.91 -3.33
CA TRP A 83 -4.65 4.64 -3.22
C TRP A 83 -5.41 3.65 -2.32
N GLY A 84 -5.82 4.10 -1.15
CA GLY A 84 -6.51 3.28 -0.15
C GLY A 84 -7.83 2.71 -0.66
N TRP A 85 -8.57 3.46 -1.49
CA TRP A 85 -9.78 2.94 -2.13
C TRP A 85 -9.46 1.83 -3.15
N ILE A 86 -8.43 2.00 -3.98
CA ILE A 86 -7.99 0.97 -4.95
C ILE A 86 -7.58 -0.30 -4.20
N GLU A 87 -6.81 -0.17 -3.12
CA GLU A 87 -6.39 -1.29 -2.29
C GLU A 87 -7.57 -1.98 -1.57
N LEU A 88 -8.51 -1.21 -1.03
CA LEU A 88 -9.73 -1.76 -0.46
C LEU A 88 -10.53 -2.54 -1.50
N ALA A 89 -10.68 -2.02 -2.71
CA ALA A 89 -11.39 -2.69 -3.80
C ALA A 89 -10.69 -4.00 -4.21
N PHE A 90 -9.36 -4.03 -4.19
CA PHE A 90 -8.58 -5.23 -4.46
C PHE A 90 -8.74 -6.27 -3.36
N LEU A 91 -8.54 -5.88 -2.10
CA LEU A 91 -8.69 -6.76 -0.94
C LEU A 91 -10.13 -7.28 -0.77
N ALA A 92 -11.13 -6.50 -1.18
CA ALA A 92 -12.52 -6.93 -1.22
C ALA A 92 -12.82 -7.93 -2.36
N GLY A 93 -11.88 -8.18 -3.28
CA GLY A 93 -12.09 -9.07 -4.42
C GLY A 93 -12.92 -8.45 -5.55
N VAL A 94 -13.18 -7.14 -5.52
CA VAL A 94 -14.01 -6.45 -6.51
C VAL A 94 -13.21 -6.17 -7.79
N ILE A 95 -11.95 -5.73 -7.64
CA ILE A 95 -11.04 -5.47 -8.77
C ILE A 95 -9.94 -6.52 -8.88
N THR A 96 -10.27 -7.79 -8.68
CA THR A 96 -9.36 -8.91 -9.01
C THR A 96 -9.46 -9.26 -10.48
N GLY A 97 -8.42 -9.89 -11.03
CA GLY A 97 -8.42 -10.33 -12.42
C GLY A 97 -9.44 -11.44 -12.72
N PRO A 98 -9.58 -11.84 -14.00
CA PRO A 98 -10.56 -12.83 -14.42
C PRO A 98 -10.29 -14.24 -13.88
N GLU A 99 -9.04 -14.56 -13.52
CA GLU A 99 -8.70 -15.85 -12.92
C GLU A 99 -8.97 -15.83 -11.41
N ARG A 100 -9.98 -16.60 -10.97
CA ARG A 100 -10.42 -16.68 -9.57
C ARG A 100 -10.11 -18.02 -8.89
N GLY A 101 -9.49 -18.94 -9.62
CA GLY A 101 -9.10 -20.26 -9.12
C GLY A 101 -7.66 -20.30 -8.64
N ASP A 102 -7.31 -21.39 -7.96
CA ASP A 102 -5.93 -21.67 -7.58
C ASP A 102 -5.06 -21.92 -8.82
N CYS A 103 -3.76 -21.68 -8.68
CA CYS A 103 -2.78 -21.98 -9.72
C CYS A 103 -2.77 -23.50 -10.01
N PRO A 104 -3.00 -23.91 -11.28
CA PRO A 104 -2.91 -25.32 -11.65
C PRO A 104 -1.56 -25.95 -11.24
N PRO A 105 -1.57 -27.20 -10.75
CA PRO A 105 -0.34 -27.87 -10.35
C PRO A 105 0.61 -28.05 -11.55
N GLY A 106 1.90 -27.90 -11.31
CA GLY A 106 2.95 -28.09 -12.33
C GLY A 106 3.26 -26.87 -13.20
N LEU A 107 2.49 -25.77 -13.10
CA LEU A 107 2.85 -24.53 -13.80
C LEU A 107 4.11 -23.90 -13.18
N THR A 108 5.13 -23.67 -14.02
CA THR A 108 6.39 -23.03 -13.63
C THR A 108 6.78 -21.96 -14.65
N GLY A 109 7.73 -21.10 -14.28
CA GLY A 109 8.29 -20.09 -15.18
C GLY A 109 7.26 -19.11 -15.75
N TRP A 110 7.35 -18.84 -17.05
CA TRP A 110 6.54 -17.86 -17.75
C TRP A 110 5.02 -18.16 -17.76
N PRO A 111 4.56 -19.39 -18.04
CA PRO A 111 3.13 -19.73 -17.93
C PRO A 111 2.53 -19.42 -16.55
N ARG A 112 3.28 -19.68 -15.47
CA ARG A 112 2.85 -19.33 -14.10
C ARG A 112 2.77 -17.82 -13.92
N PHE A 113 3.73 -17.07 -14.46
CA PHE A 113 3.74 -15.61 -14.39
C PHE A 113 2.54 -15.00 -15.11
N VAL A 114 2.27 -15.42 -16.34
CA VAL A 114 1.09 -14.95 -17.10
C VAL A 114 -0.18 -15.24 -16.31
N ARG A 115 -0.32 -16.45 -15.77
CA ARG A 115 -1.50 -16.82 -14.96
C ARG A 115 -1.62 -15.97 -13.69
N ALA A 116 -0.52 -15.72 -12.98
CA ALA A 116 -0.50 -14.85 -11.80
C ALA A 116 -0.89 -13.42 -12.14
N TRP A 117 -0.34 -12.87 -13.23
CA TRP A 117 -0.71 -11.56 -13.77
C TRP A 117 -2.21 -11.51 -14.09
N THR A 118 -2.74 -12.51 -14.79
CA THR A 118 -4.16 -12.58 -15.11
C THR A 118 -5.04 -12.68 -13.86
N ALA A 119 -4.58 -13.27 -12.76
CA ALA A 119 -5.33 -13.30 -11.50
C ALA A 119 -5.44 -11.91 -10.82
N MET A 120 -4.53 -10.97 -11.12
CA MET A 120 -4.50 -9.63 -10.51
C MET A 120 -4.58 -8.47 -11.50
N SER A 121 -4.78 -8.75 -12.80
CA SER A 121 -4.62 -7.75 -13.88
C SER A 121 -5.51 -6.52 -13.73
N HIS A 122 -6.77 -6.69 -13.31
CA HIS A 122 -7.69 -5.56 -13.08
C HIS A 122 -7.16 -4.59 -12.02
N HIS A 123 -6.51 -5.10 -10.98
CA HIS A 123 -5.92 -4.26 -9.95
C HIS A 123 -4.67 -3.53 -10.46
N GLU A 124 -3.81 -4.18 -11.25
CA GLU A 124 -2.67 -3.50 -11.88
C GLU A 124 -3.12 -2.38 -12.84
N ILE A 125 -4.17 -2.65 -13.62
CA ILE A 125 -4.78 -1.64 -14.49
C ILE A 125 -5.36 -0.50 -13.65
N ALA A 126 -6.06 -0.79 -12.55
CA ALA A 126 -6.61 0.23 -11.65
C ALA A 126 -5.51 1.10 -11.02
N LEU A 127 -4.38 0.49 -10.60
CA LEU A 127 -3.22 1.23 -10.10
C LEU A 127 -2.61 2.16 -11.15
N LEU A 128 -2.50 1.69 -12.40
CA LEU A 128 -1.99 2.49 -13.52
C LEU A 128 -2.95 3.62 -13.90
N LEU A 129 -4.26 3.35 -13.94
CA LEU A 129 -5.28 4.37 -14.18
C LEU A 129 -5.31 5.40 -13.06
N GLY A 130 -5.12 4.97 -11.80
CA GLY A 130 -4.98 5.88 -10.67
C GLY A 130 -3.73 6.76 -10.80
N LEU A 131 -2.60 6.22 -11.25
CA LEU A 131 -1.39 7.01 -11.53
C LEU A 131 -1.67 8.06 -12.62
N LEU A 132 -2.31 7.67 -13.72
CA LEU A 132 -2.67 8.60 -14.79
C LEU A 132 -3.63 9.69 -14.30
N ALA A 133 -4.64 9.32 -13.51
CA ALA A 133 -5.58 10.26 -12.92
C ALA A 133 -4.88 11.27 -12.00
N VAL A 134 -3.92 10.81 -11.17
CA VAL A 134 -3.11 11.68 -10.32
C VAL A 134 -2.24 12.62 -11.15
N VAL A 135 -1.58 12.11 -12.21
CA VAL A 135 -0.79 12.95 -13.13
C VAL A 135 -1.64 14.06 -13.76
N VAL A 136 -2.85 13.72 -14.22
CA VAL A 136 -3.77 14.69 -14.83
C VAL A 136 -4.27 15.70 -13.80
N ALA A 137 -4.69 15.23 -12.62
CA ALA A 137 -5.21 16.08 -11.55
C ALA A 137 -4.14 17.02 -10.95
N SER A 138 -2.87 16.61 -11.00
CA SER A 138 -1.74 17.41 -10.52
C SER A 138 -1.23 18.43 -11.55
N HIS A 139 -1.83 18.55 -12.74
CA HIS A 139 -1.35 19.48 -13.77
C HIS A 139 -2.14 20.80 -13.81
N PRO A 140 -1.50 22.00 -13.84
CA PRO A 140 -0.06 22.26 -13.73
C PRO A 140 0.48 22.05 -12.29
N ALA A 141 1.69 21.48 -12.19
CA ALA A 141 2.20 20.90 -10.95
C ALA A 141 3.02 21.88 -10.09
N GLU A 142 2.39 22.90 -9.52
CA GLU A 142 3.04 23.73 -8.50
C GLU A 142 3.33 22.93 -7.22
N ASN A 143 2.44 22.00 -6.86
CA ASN A 143 2.61 21.06 -5.76
C ASN A 143 2.84 19.61 -6.27
N PRO A 144 4.11 19.17 -6.42
CA PRO A 144 4.42 17.85 -6.98
C PRO A 144 4.35 16.71 -5.94
N PHE A 145 4.16 17.02 -4.66
CA PHE A 145 4.36 16.05 -3.57
C PHE A 145 3.30 14.95 -3.55
N GLY A 146 2.05 15.25 -3.91
CA GLY A 146 1.00 14.25 -4.08
C GLY A 146 1.36 13.23 -5.17
N LEU A 147 1.77 13.70 -6.34
CA LEU A 147 2.20 12.85 -7.44
C LEU A 147 3.34 11.91 -7.02
N TRP A 148 4.40 12.45 -6.43
CA TRP A 148 5.54 11.63 -5.98
C TRP A 148 5.17 10.63 -4.90
N ALA A 149 4.25 10.97 -3.99
CA ALA A 149 3.74 10.02 -3.01
C ALA A 149 3.05 8.84 -3.70
N TYR A 150 2.22 9.09 -4.71
CA TYR A 150 1.57 8.02 -5.48
C TYR A 150 2.61 7.18 -6.24
N VAL A 151 3.62 7.81 -6.84
CA VAL A 151 4.70 7.13 -7.56
C VAL A 151 5.46 6.17 -6.63
N ILE A 152 5.80 6.60 -5.41
CA ILE A 152 6.44 5.73 -4.41
C ILE A 152 5.55 4.52 -4.11
N LEU A 153 4.26 4.74 -3.82
CA LEU A 153 3.31 3.68 -3.54
C LEU A 153 3.20 2.68 -4.71
N PHE A 154 3.07 3.19 -5.92
CA PHE A 154 2.95 2.41 -7.15
C PHE A 154 4.14 1.47 -7.34
N PHE A 155 5.36 1.99 -7.31
CA PHE A 155 6.56 1.17 -7.49
C PHE A 155 6.82 0.24 -6.31
N ALA A 156 6.59 0.69 -5.07
CA ALA A 156 6.69 -0.17 -3.89
C ALA A 156 5.73 -1.35 -3.98
N ARG A 157 4.49 -1.14 -4.44
CA ARG A 157 3.49 -2.19 -4.60
C ARG A 157 3.86 -3.21 -5.67
N ILE A 158 4.34 -2.75 -6.83
CA ILE A 158 4.81 -3.64 -7.89
C ILE A 158 6.00 -4.46 -7.38
N SER A 159 6.96 -3.81 -6.73
CA SER A 159 8.14 -4.48 -6.18
C SER A 159 7.76 -5.55 -5.14
N ALA A 160 6.85 -5.24 -4.22
CA ALA A 160 6.32 -6.18 -3.24
C ALA A 160 5.68 -7.41 -3.90
N LYS A 161 4.82 -7.22 -4.92
CA LYS A 161 4.18 -8.33 -5.65
C LYS A 161 5.20 -9.21 -6.36
N LEU A 162 6.21 -8.62 -7.00
CA LEU A 162 7.29 -9.36 -7.65
C LEU A 162 8.09 -10.17 -6.62
N ASN A 163 8.38 -9.62 -5.45
CA ASN A 163 9.04 -10.35 -4.37
C ASN A 163 8.22 -11.57 -3.92
N LEU A 164 6.91 -11.40 -3.72
CA LEU A 164 6.01 -12.50 -3.36
C LEU A 164 5.90 -13.58 -4.45
N PHE A 165 5.93 -13.17 -5.72
CA PHE A 165 5.85 -14.09 -6.86
C PHE A 165 7.15 -14.89 -7.06
N PHE A 166 8.31 -14.21 -7.07
CA PHE A 166 9.59 -14.84 -7.36
C PHE A 166 10.11 -15.66 -6.17
N GLY A 167 9.92 -15.17 -4.95
CA GLY A 167 10.42 -15.83 -3.75
C GLY A 167 10.68 -14.83 -2.63
N ALA A 168 9.95 -14.96 -1.52
CA ALA A 168 10.22 -14.25 -0.28
C ALA A 168 10.28 -15.26 0.89
N PRO A 169 11.26 -15.15 1.81
CA PRO A 169 11.35 -16.04 2.97
C PRO A 169 10.12 -15.98 3.89
N ARG A 170 9.51 -14.80 4.02
CA ARG A 170 8.35 -14.54 4.87
C ARG A 170 7.20 -14.00 4.02
N ILE A 171 6.07 -14.71 4.08
CA ILE A 171 4.83 -14.30 3.42
C ILE A 171 3.74 -14.28 4.47
N ASN A 172 3.23 -13.09 4.78
CA ASN A 172 2.17 -12.93 5.77
C ASN A 172 0.80 -13.23 5.18
N THR A 173 0.59 -14.49 4.79
CA THR A 173 -0.69 -14.96 4.22
C THR A 173 -1.87 -14.89 5.21
N GLU A 174 -1.60 -14.64 6.49
CA GLU A 174 -2.60 -14.43 7.55
C GLU A 174 -3.41 -13.14 7.38
N PHE A 175 -2.85 -12.13 6.69
CA PHE A 175 -3.57 -10.88 6.41
C PHE A 175 -4.40 -10.94 5.13
N MET A 176 -4.31 -12.04 4.36
CA MET A 176 -5.07 -12.16 3.12
C MET A 176 -6.55 -12.46 3.39
N PRO A 177 -7.45 -11.63 2.88
CA PRO A 177 -8.89 -11.83 3.07
C PRO A 177 -9.41 -12.97 2.21
N ARG A 178 -10.62 -13.45 2.53
CA ARG A 178 -11.20 -14.63 1.85
C ARG A 178 -11.28 -14.49 0.33
N PRO A 179 -11.66 -13.34 -0.26
CA PRO A 179 -11.73 -13.20 -1.72
C PRO A 179 -10.39 -13.41 -2.43
N LEU A 180 -9.28 -13.16 -1.74
CA LEU A 180 -7.93 -13.29 -2.30
C LEU A 180 -7.26 -14.61 -1.93
N ALA A 181 -7.94 -15.53 -1.24
CA ALA A 181 -7.32 -16.77 -0.77
C ALA A 181 -6.64 -17.57 -1.88
N HIS A 182 -7.21 -17.57 -3.10
CA HIS A 182 -6.67 -18.26 -4.26
C HIS A 182 -5.29 -17.74 -4.69
N LEU A 183 -4.99 -16.46 -4.45
CA LEU A 183 -3.69 -15.86 -4.79
C LEU A 183 -2.52 -16.48 -4.02
N LYS A 184 -2.78 -17.11 -2.86
CA LYS A 184 -1.75 -17.79 -2.06
C LYS A 184 -1.02 -18.86 -2.86
N SER A 185 -1.73 -19.56 -3.75
CA SER A 185 -1.17 -20.60 -4.61
C SER A 185 -0.17 -20.09 -5.65
N TYR A 186 -0.17 -18.78 -5.93
CA TYR A 186 0.76 -18.14 -6.87
C TYR A 186 2.01 -17.60 -6.19
N PHE A 187 1.97 -17.43 -4.86
CA PHE A 187 3.11 -16.95 -4.10
C PHE A 187 4.10 -18.08 -3.83
N ARG A 188 5.39 -17.72 -3.77
CA ARG A 188 6.46 -18.68 -3.52
C ARG A 188 7.19 -18.32 -2.24
N GLN A 189 7.02 -19.13 -1.20
CA GLN A 189 7.92 -19.06 -0.05
C GLN A 189 9.26 -19.70 -0.45
N GLY A 190 10.36 -18.96 -0.32
CA GLY A 190 11.64 -19.42 -0.85
C GLY A 190 12.81 -18.49 -0.56
N PRO A 191 14.00 -18.79 -1.10
CA PRO A 191 15.17 -17.95 -0.93
C PRO A 191 14.96 -16.58 -1.58
N ILE A 192 15.77 -15.61 -1.14
CA ILE A 192 15.79 -14.27 -1.70
C ILE A 192 16.16 -14.35 -3.19
N THR A 193 15.35 -13.70 -4.03
CA THR A 193 15.60 -13.59 -5.48
C THR A 193 16.08 -12.18 -5.83
N LEU A 194 16.57 -11.96 -7.06
CA LEU A 194 17.06 -10.65 -7.51
C LEU A 194 16.03 -9.51 -7.42
N ALA A 195 14.73 -9.83 -7.38
CA ALA A 195 13.67 -8.84 -7.19
C ALA A 195 13.84 -8.05 -5.87
N PHE A 196 14.34 -8.72 -4.82
CA PHE A 196 14.51 -8.11 -3.50
C PHE A 196 15.63 -7.07 -3.46
N PRO A 197 16.90 -7.40 -3.79
CA PRO A 197 17.98 -6.41 -3.73
C PRO A 197 17.74 -5.26 -4.72
N ILE A 198 17.12 -5.51 -5.89
CA ILE A 198 16.76 -4.43 -6.81
C ILE A 198 15.72 -3.51 -6.17
N GLY A 199 14.62 -4.07 -5.66
CA GLY A 199 13.55 -3.30 -5.02
C GLY A 199 14.02 -2.48 -3.83
N VAL A 200 14.74 -3.12 -2.89
CA VAL A 200 15.28 -2.47 -1.70
C VAL A 200 16.32 -1.41 -2.06
N THR A 201 17.17 -1.64 -3.05
CA THR A 201 18.17 -0.63 -3.47
C THR A 201 17.48 0.60 -4.05
N LEU A 202 16.48 0.41 -4.92
CA LEU A 202 15.74 1.53 -5.50
C LEU A 202 14.95 2.31 -4.44
N LEU A 203 14.30 1.64 -3.50
CA LEU A 203 13.57 2.29 -2.41
C LEU A 203 14.51 2.99 -1.41
N SER A 204 15.67 2.41 -1.13
CA SER A 204 16.71 3.03 -0.30
C SER A 204 17.29 4.27 -0.99
N ALA A 205 17.56 4.18 -2.29
CA ALA A 205 18.02 5.32 -3.09
C ALA A 205 16.97 6.44 -3.14
N ALA A 206 15.68 6.11 -3.28
CA ALA A 206 14.60 7.08 -3.19
C ALA A 206 14.53 7.74 -1.81
N THR A 207 14.66 6.94 -0.73
CA THR A 207 14.68 7.43 0.66
C THR A 207 15.84 8.40 0.89
N ILE A 208 17.04 8.05 0.43
CA ILE A 208 18.24 8.90 0.54
C ILE A 208 18.05 10.17 -0.30
N CYS A 209 17.58 10.04 -1.55
CA CYS A 209 17.34 11.18 -2.44
C CYS A 209 16.38 12.19 -1.81
N PHE A 210 15.22 11.75 -1.30
CA PHE A 210 14.29 12.65 -0.62
C PHE A 210 14.84 13.17 0.71
N GLY A 211 15.64 12.38 1.44
CA GLY A 211 16.33 12.82 2.65
C GLY A 211 17.36 13.92 2.38
N GLU A 212 18.16 13.80 1.32
CA GLU A 212 19.09 14.85 0.88
C GLU A 212 18.35 16.12 0.47
N ARG A 213 17.22 15.98 -0.23
CA ARG A 213 16.36 17.13 -0.60
C ARG A 213 15.70 17.77 0.60
N LEU A 214 15.36 17.00 1.63
CA LEU A 214 14.91 17.52 2.92
C LEU A 214 16.02 18.35 3.60
N VAL A 215 17.26 17.85 3.64
CA VAL A 215 18.39 18.54 4.29
C VAL A 215 18.79 19.82 3.53
N SER A 216 18.67 19.80 2.20
CA SER A 216 19.00 20.95 1.35
C SER A 216 17.82 21.90 1.07
N ALA A 217 16.62 21.59 1.58
CA ALA A 217 15.44 22.43 1.40
C ALA A 217 15.64 23.80 2.04
N SER A 218 15.54 24.85 1.23
CA SER A 218 15.65 26.24 1.70
C SER A 218 14.30 26.83 2.14
N ASP A 219 13.19 26.22 1.69
CA ASP A 219 11.83 26.65 1.99
C ASP A 219 11.12 25.65 2.93
N PRO A 220 10.44 26.12 4.01
CA PRO A 220 9.75 25.23 4.95
C PRO A 220 8.68 24.33 4.32
N ALA A 221 7.94 24.79 3.30
CA ALA A 221 6.92 23.97 2.66
C ALA A 221 7.57 22.79 1.92
N THR A 222 8.62 23.06 1.12
CA THR A 222 9.35 21.99 0.44
C THR A 222 10.00 21.01 1.40
N ALA A 223 10.53 21.48 2.54
CA ALA A 223 11.07 20.61 3.59
C ALA A 223 10.00 19.66 4.13
N VAL A 224 8.79 20.14 4.41
CA VAL A 224 7.65 19.30 4.84
C VAL A 224 7.33 18.24 3.79
N GLY A 225 7.25 18.62 2.52
CA GLY A 225 6.96 17.69 1.44
C GLY A 225 8.02 16.58 1.31
N PHE A 226 9.30 16.94 1.36
CA PHE A 226 10.38 15.96 1.30
C PHE A 226 10.43 15.07 2.56
N ALA A 227 10.08 15.58 3.74
CA ALA A 227 9.95 14.77 4.94
C ALA A 227 8.85 13.70 4.81
N LEU A 228 7.69 14.06 4.22
CA LEU A 228 6.63 13.09 3.93
C LEU A 228 7.11 12.01 2.95
N LEU A 229 7.74 12.41 1.83
CA LEU A 229 8.22 11.47 0.81
C LEU A 229 9.35 10.57 1.31
N ALA A 230 10.33 11.13 2.03
CA ALA A 230 11.44 10.38 2.61
C ALA A 230 10.92 9.35 3.63
N THR A 231 9.97 9.75 4.47
CA THR A 231 9.34 8.85 5.43
C THR A 231 8.55 7.75 4.74
N LEU A 232 7.75 8.08 3.73
CA LEU A 232 6.98 7.10 2.96
C LEU A 232 7.88 6.08 2.25
N ALA A 233 8.94 6.55 1.58
CA ALA A 233 9.94 5.70 0.93
C ALA A 233 10.70 4.84 1.96
N GLY A 234 11.03 5.40 3.12
CA GLY A 234 11.67 4.68 4.21
C GLY A 234 10.78 3.58 4.78
N LEU A 235 9.48 3.84 4.95
CA LEU A 235 8.49 2.84 5.38
C LEU A 235 8.32 1.73 4.34
N ALA A 236 8.24 2.07 3.05
CA ALA A 236 8.21 1.08 1.98
C ALA A 236 9.50 0.23 1.95
N THR A 237 10.66 0.85 2.18
CA THR A 237 11.95 0.14 2.30
C THR A 237 11.93 -0.83 3.48
N LEU A 238 11.46 -0.39 4.64
CA LEU A 238 11.31 -1.21 5.84
C LEU A 238 10.37 -2.39 5.59
N GLU A 239 9.22 -2.17 4.96
CA GLU A 239 8.28 -3.22 4.59
C GLU A 239 8.94 -4.32 3.74
N HIS A 240 9.78 -3.94 2.78
CA HIS A 240 10.52 -4.90 1.97
C HIS A 240 11.52 -5.70 2.81
N TRP A 241 12.26 -5.05 3.71
CA TRP A 241 13.15 -5.75 4.64
C TRP A 241 12.39 -6.75 5.52
N LEU A 242 11.17 -6.44 5.96
CA LEU A 242 10.34 -7.35 6.75
C LEU A 242 9.91 -8.61 5.99
N MET A 243 9.94 -8.61 4.65
CA MET A 243 9.70 -9.83 3.85
C MET A 243 10.88 -10.83 3.92
N VAL A 244 12.04 -10.38 4.39
CA VAL A 244 13.29 -11.17 4.43
C VAL A 244 13.76 -11.41 5.87
N VAL A 245 13.77 -10.38 6.71
CA VAL A 245 14.26 -10.46 8.08
C VAL A 245 13.24 -11.21 8.94
N PRO A 246 13.66 -12.21 9.75
CA PRO A 246 12.76 -13.00 10.59
C PRO A 246 12.35 -12.21 11.86
N LEU A 247 11.76 -11.03 11.68
CA LEU A 247 11.11 -10.31 12.77
C LEU A 247 9.68 -10.84 12.95
N PRO A 248 9.19 -10.93 14.20
CA PRO A 248 7.80 -11.28 14.47
C PRO A 248 6.91 -10.07 14.18
N ASP A 249 6.81 -9.69 12.91
CA ASP A 249 5.88 -8.71 12.34
C ASP A 249 4.42 -8.97 12.73
N ALA A 250 4.02 -10.25 12.82
CA ALA A 250 2.74 -10.67 13.38
C ALA A 250 2.49 -10.13 14.82
N LYS A 251 3.54 -9.85 15.62
CA LYS A 251 3.40 -9.25 16.95
C LYS A 251 3.00 -7.77 16.90
N LEU A 252 3.46 -7.01 15.90
CA LEU A 252 3.08 -5.60 15.72
C LEU A 252 1.58 -5.46 15.36
N TRP A 253 1.03 -6.48 14.72
CA TRP A 253 -0.36 -6.54 14.27
C TRP A 253 -1.22 -7.52 15.07
N ARG A 254 -0.72 -8.02 16.20
CA ARG A 254 -1.34 -9.11 16.99
C ARG A 254 -2.66 -8.71 17.62
N TRP A 255 -2.82 -7.42 17.91
CA TRP A 255 -4.10 -6.83 18.32
C TRP A 255 -5.19 -6.97 17.24
N MET A 256 -4.81 -7.31 16.01
CA MET A 256 -5.73 -7.58 14.91
C MET A 256 -5.90 -9.08 14.66
N LEU A 257 -4.88 -9.94 14.84
CA LEU A 257 -4.95 -11.36 14.42
C LEU A 257 -6.05 -12.17 15.15
N PRO A 258 -6.68 -13.17 14.49
CA PRO A 258 -7.65 -14.03 15.17
C PRO A 258 -7.01 -14.77 16.33
N VAL A 259 -7.71 -14.83 17.47
CA VAL A 259 -7.34 -15.76 18.55
C VAL A 259 -7.47 -17.18 17.97
N PRO A 260 -6.40 -18.00 18.01
CA PRO A 260 -6.51 -19.40 17.60
C PRO A 260 -7.66 -20.03 18.39
N LYS A 261 -8.64 -20.60 17.70
CA LYS A 261 -9.63 -21.44 18.36
C LYS A 261 -8.87 -22.64 18.91
N THR A 262 -8.67 -22.67 20.22
CA THR A 262 -8.19 -23.87 20.90
C THR A 262 -9.19 -24.97 20.59
N HIS A 263 -8.81 -25.92 19.74
CA HIS A 263 -9.52 -27.19 19.67
C HIS A 263 -9.33 -27.82 21.05
N GLN A 264 -10.36 -27.74 21.89
CA GLN A 264 -10.49 -28.67 22.98
C GLN A 264 -10.75 -30.03 22.33
N GLU A 265 -9.68 -30.81 22.18
CA GLU A 265 -9.82 -32.26 22.06
C GLU A 265 -10.54 -32.70 23.33
N GLY A 266 -11.84 -32.96 23.17
CA GLY A 266 -12.60 -33.74 24.12
C GLY A 266 -11.96 -35.11 24.19
N THR A 267 -11.09 -35.31 25.17
CA THR A 267 -10.97 -36.60 25.82
C THR A 267 -12.31 -36.88 26.46
N ASP A 268 -13.08 -37.81 25.91
CA ASP A 268 -14.06 -38.54 26.70
C ASP A 268 -13.76 -40.06 26.61
N PRO A 269 -13.88 -40.76 27.76
CA PRO A 269 -13.31 -42.09 28.03
C PRO A 269 -14.06 -43.28 27.42
#